data_AF-A0A9X0DJM2-F1
#
_entry.id   AF-A0A9X0DJM2-F1
#
_cell.length_a   1.000
_cell.length_b   1.000
_cell.length_c   1.000
_cell.angle_alpha   90.00
_cell.angle_beta   90.00
_cell.angle_gamma   90.00
#
_symmetry.space_group_name_H-M   'P 1'
#
loop_
_entity.id
_entity.type
_entity.pdbx_description
1 polymer ?
#
loop_
_entity_poly.entity_id
_entity_poly.type
_entity_poly.pdbx_seq_one_letter_code
_entity_poly.pdbx_strand_id
1 'polypeptide(L)'
;MPKKQFLKDNKKKSKHAPQIPATADEYLAAGVDFEEAGEKWRGGDAAKSARFFVRAIDNYEEALKKFPNSFDLAYNRARVLYELTQYPKLTAQLPGTLLDLLAAALEASRFALSLKQDNADILFNTAQVLTSITEVTSETRNVGNDDNLALLEEAIELFQRCLTLQEYQYTESQTQAEFVPPSNSDPDMEEGGVSLSDANTQPLQDDRWATIVEPVTLDTLLDTLIAQLQTLAILCGLVNVDAGRGLAWIEEYSTTLIGQKLQSYLEGTTDREQEAGLAKSNFVAALADANFRSQRIDIGTYERTLNGAYSSLILDDHPEGLCDKAEAFISYNSSLRLNHEAAQSPEVSASRWKVLTAALDSLTKASKLPSADNLSKIHILRGDVDLLRFQLGQPPCDYDIALKNGAVLAKNAEKFYRGAGNLAKMEGLSKQLEEAEVKEALAMSLYGEKDKLLRCVKLQPELVRGVLEDALDDGLVSYEALSAMGIA
;
A
#
# COMPACT_ATOMS: atom_id res chain seq x y z
N MET A 1 21.01 12.07 6.11
CA MET A 1 20.36 13.07 5.24
C MET A 1 21.18 14.36 5.20
N PRO A 2 21.95 14.63 4.13
CA PRO A 2 22.50 15.95 3.91
C PRO A 2 21.40 16.86 3.36
N LYS A 3 21.24 18.01 4.00
CA LYS A 3 20.23 19.03 3.70
C LYS A 3 20.48 19.62 2.30
N LYS A 4 19.48 19.59 1.41
CA LYS A 4 19.43 20.44 0.20
C LYS A 4 19.42 21.90 0.68
N GLN A 5 20.55 22.59 0.53
CA GLN A 5 20.75 23.98 0.94
C GLN A 5 20.97 24.81 -0.32
N PHE A 6 19.87 25.25 -0.95
CA PHE A 6 19.94 26.25 -2.02
C PHE A 6 19.94 27.66 -1.42
N LEU A 7 20.75 28.52 -2.05
CA LEU A 7 21.14 29.84 -1.57
C LEU A 7 19.92 30.74 -1.29
N LYS A 8 19.92 31.34 -0.10
CA LYS A 8 19.02 32.42 0.28
C LYS A 8 19.47 33.72 -0.39
N ASP A 9 18.71 34.19 -1.37
CA ASP A 9 18.72 35.60 -1.71
C ASP A 9 17.59 36.33 -0.98
N ASN A 10 18.01 37.22 -0.07
CA ASN A 10 17.17 38.14 0.68
C ASN A 10 16.50 39.17 -0.27
N LYS A 11 15.35 38.84 -0.85
CA LYS A 11 14.44 39.86 -1.38
C LYS A 11 13.60 40.44 -0.24
N LYS A 12 13.89 41.70 0.09
CA LYS A 12 13.12 42.56 1.01
C LYS A 12 11.63 42.50 0.67
N LYS A 13 10.80 42.19 1.67
CA LYS A 13 9.32 42.21 1.59
C LYS A 13 8.82 43.61 1.24
N SER A 14 8.50 43.83 -0.03
CA SER A 14 7.61 44.91 -0.46
C SER A 14 6.17 44.46 -0.25
N LYS A 15 5.37 45.28 0.46
CA LYS A 15 3.91 45.12 0.55
C LYS A 15 3.29 45.44 -0.81
N HIS A 16 3.14 44.44 -1.67
CA HIS A 16 2.23 44.50 -2.80
C HIS A 16 1.11 43.47 -2.61
N ALA A 17 -0.09 43.85 -3.01
CA ALA A 17 -1.23 42.95 -3.10
C ALA A 17 -0.81 41.67 -3.85
N PRO A 18 -1.36 40.49 -3.53
CA PRO A 18 -1.01 39.26 -4.22
C PRO A 18 -1.21 39.47 -5.71
N GLN A 19 -0.11 39.48 -6.46
CA GLN A 19 -0.12 39.60 -7.90
C GLN A 19 -0.78 38.32 -8.42
N ILE A 20 -1.92 38.45 -9.09
CA ILE A 20 -2.62 37.30 -9.68
C ILE A 20 -1.66 36.67 -10.69
N PRO A 21 -1.32 35.38 -10.59
CA PRO A 21 -0.46 34.72 -11.55
C PRO A 21 -0.99 34.88 -12.97
N ALA A 22 -0.11 35.23 -13.91
CA ALA A 22 -0.44 35.53 -15.30
C ALA A 22 0.07 34.47 -16.29
N THR A 23 1.09 33.70 -15.91
CA THR A 23 1.71 32.66 -16.75
C THR A 23 1.59 31.28 -16.12
N ALA A 24 1.73 30.22 -16.91
CA ALA A 24 1.73 28.85 -16.39
C ALA A 24 2.80 28.65 -15.31
N ASP A 25 3.99 29.21 -15.49
CA ASP A 25 5.10 29.11 -14.54
C ASP A 25 4.83 29.87 -13.24
N GLU A 26 4.18 31.05 -13.30
CA GLU A 26 3.77 31.78 -12.10
C GLU A 26 2.69 31.02 -11.31
N TYR A 27 1.74 30.39 -12.01
CA TYR A 27 0.76 29.50 -11.38
C TYR A 27 1.44 28.28 -10.77
N LEU A 28 2.39 27.67 -11.47
CA LEU A 28 3.14 26.53 -10.98
C LEU A 28 3.88 26.88 -9.69
N ALA A 29 4.62 28.00 -9.68
CA ALA A 29 5.34 28.49 -8.51
C ALA A 29 4.40 28.79 -7.33
N ALA A 30 3.27 29.45 -7.58
CA ALA A 30 2.28 29.71 -6.54
C ALA A 30 1.67 28.42 -5.96
N GLY A 31 1.44 27.41 -6.79
CA GLY A 31 0.98 26.10 -6.35
C GLY A 31 2.00 25.42 -5.43
N VAL A 32 3.27 25.38 -5.83
CA VAL A 32 4.36 24.82 -5.03
C VAL A 32 4.51 25.55 -3.69
N ASP A 33 4.39 26.88 -3.67
CA ASP A 33 4.40 27.67 -2.42
C ASP A 33 3.28 27.25 -1.46
N PHE A 34 2.08 26.92 -1.98
CA PHE A 34 0.98 26.40 -1.16
C PHE A 34 1.26 24.99 -0.65
N GLU A 35 1.84 24.11 -1.47
CA GLU A 35 2.23 22.77 -1.04
C GLU A 35 3.28 22.82 0.08
N GLU A 36 4.34 23.60 -0.09
CA GLU A 36 5.36 23.78 0.95
C GLU A 36 4.77 24.37 2.24
N ALA A 37 3.78 25.24 2.12
CA ALA A 37 3.05 25.75 3.27
C ALA A 37 2.24 24.65 3.94
N GLY A 38 1.57 23.78 3.17
CA GLY A 38 0.85 22.61 3.68
C GLY A 38 1.77 21.64 4.43
N GLU A 39 2.95 21.38 3.88
CA GLU A 39 3.96 20.50 4.46
C GLU A 39 4.38 20.95 5.87
N LYS A 40 4.59 22.26 6.04
CA LYS A 40 5.00 22.86 7.33
C LYS A 40 3.99 22.60 8.46
N TRP A 41 2.72 22.35 8.15
CA TRP A 41 1.68 22.07 9.14
C TRP A 41 1.32 20.59 9.25
N ARG A 42 1.86 19.72 8.38
CA ARG A 42 1.48 18.29 8.27
C ARG A 42 1.62 17.54 9.59
N GLY A 43 2.73 17.74 10.31
CA GLY A 43 3.01 17.09 11.59
C GLY A 43 2.25 17.65 12.80
N GLY A 44 1.47 18.72 12.63
CA GLY A 44 0.77 19.41 13.72
C GLY A 44 -0.70 19.63 13.43
N ASP A 45 -1.01 20.73 12.76
CA ASP A 45 -2.38 21.16 12.47
C ASP A 45 -2.83 20.61 11.11
N ALA A 46 -3.42 19.40 11.14
CA ALA A 46 -3.90 18.70 9.95
C ALA A 46 -4.95 19.52 9.18
N ALA A 47 -5.86 20.22 9.88
CA ALA A 47 -6.89 21.04 9.25
C ALA A 47 -6.27 22.22 8.49
N LYS A 48 -5.25 22.85 9.05
CA LYS A 48 -4.52 23.93 8.39
C LYS A 48 -3.67 23.43 7.24
N SER A 49 -3.01 22.29 7.39
CA SER A 49 -2.25 21.62 6.34
C SER A 49 -3.16 21.32 5.13
N ALA A 50 -4.31 20.67 5.37
CA ALA A 50 -5.30 20.37 4.33
C ALA A 50 -5.77 21.62 3.59
N ARG A 51 -6.04 22.74 4.29
CA ARG A 51 -6.42 24.01 3.64
C ARG A 51 -5.38 24.54 2.67
N PHE A 52 -4.09 24.35 2.94
CA PHE A 52 -3.03 24.77 2.03
C PHE A 52 -2.96 23.88 0.80
N PHE A 53 -3.06 22.56 0.95
CA PHE A 53 -3.11 21.66 -0.20
C PHE A 53 -4.34 21.87 -1.08
N VAL A 54 -5.52 22.11 -0.48
CA VAL A 54 -6.73 22.49 -1.24
C VAL A 54 -6.47 23.77 -2.06
N ARG A 55 -5.80 24.78 -1.48
CA ARG A 55 -5.42 25.99 -2.23
C ARG A 55 -4.44 25.71 -3.36
N ALA A 56 -3.53 24.75 -3.20
CA ALA A 56 -2.64 24.33 -4.28
C ALA A 56 -3.44 23.71 -5.43
N ILE A 57 -4.38 22.81 -5.12
CA ILE A 57 -5.28 22.17 -6.10
C ILE A 57 -6.13 23.22 -6.83
N ASP A 58 -6.79 24.12 -6.08
CA ASP A 58 -7.60 25.19 -6.65
C ASP A 58 -6.79 26.08 -7.62
N ASN A 59 -5.55 26.38 -7.23
CA ASN A 59 -4.61 27.15 -8.04
C ASN A 59 -4.25 26.41 -9.35
N TYR A 60 -3.95 25.11 -9.28
CA TYR A 60 -3.69 24.31 -10.48
C TYR A 60 -4.91 24.18 -11.38
N GLU A 61 -6.11 24.01 -10.81
CA GLU A 61 -7.36 23.95 -11.57
C GLU A 61 -7.67 25.27 -12.28
N GLU A 62 -7.48 26.41 -11.61
CA GLU A 62 -7.62 27.72 -12.26
C GLU A 62 -6.61 27.89 -13.39
N ALA A 63 -5.36 27.48 -13.16
CA ALA A 63 -4.30 27.55 -14.16
C ALA A 63 -4.61 26.69 -15.39
N LEU A 64 -5.08 25.45 -15.21
CA LEU A 64 -5.43 24.53 -16.29
C LEU A 64 -6.61 25.02 -17.15
N LYS A 65 -7.51 25.85 -16.61
CA LYS A 65 -8.54 26.52 -17.43
C LYS A 65 -7.92 27.51 -18.43
N LYS A 66 -6.78 28.11 -18.09
CA LYS A 66 -6.06 29.09 -18.93
C LYS A 66 -4.99 28.42 -19.80
N PHE A 67 -4.37 27.36 -19.28
CA PHE A 67 -3.24 26.65 -19.88
C PHE A 67 -3.51 25.13 -19.93
N PRO A 68 -4.53 24.68 -20.69
CA PRO A 68 -4.99 23.28 -20.64
C PRO A 68 -3.95 22.27 -21.12
N ASN A 69 -2.95 22.68 -21.90
CA ASN A 69 -1.91 21.80 -22.41
C ASN A 69 -0.63 21.81 -21.54
N SER A 70 -0.65 22.46 -20.37
CA SER A 70 0.51 22.47 -19.48
C SER A 70 0.60 21.15 -18.71
N PHE A 71 1.57 20.32 -19.10
CA PHE A 71 1.86 19.06 -18.41
C PHE A 71 2.23 19.30 -16.94
N ASP A 72 3.08 20.28 -16.64
CA ASP A 72 3.56 20.49 -15.27
C ASP A 72 2.43 20.87 -14.30
N LEU A 73 1.47 21.68 -14.75
CA LEU A 73 0.28 22.00 -13.96
C LEU A 73 -0.61 20.77 -13.76
N ALA A 74 -0.81 19.96 -14.81
CA ALA A 74 -1.61 18.74 -14.75
C ALA A 74 -0.97 17.68 -13.83
N TYR A 75 0.34 17.47 -13.98
CA TYR A 75 1.14 16.54 -13.18
C TYR A 75 1.11 16.90 -11.70
N ASN A 76 1.39 18.16 -11.34
CA ASN A 76 1.39 18.56 -9.93
C ASN A 76 -0.01 18.49 -9.31
N ARG A 77 -1.07 18.84 -10.06
CA ARG A 77 -2.45 18.62 -9.58
C ARG A 77 -2.70 17.15 -9.27
N ALA A 78 -2.35 16.25 -10.20
CA ALA A 78 -2.55 14.81 -10.02
C ALA A 78 -1.76 14.27 -8.81
N ARG A 79 -0.48 14.66 -8.69
CA ARG A 79 0.39 14.25 -7.58
C ARG A 79 -0.17 14.70 -6.23
N VAL A 80 -0.55 15.97 -6.09
CA VAL A 80 -1.08 16.49 -4.81
C VAL A 80 -2.40 15.82 -4.43
N LEU A 81 -3.28 15.59 -5.40
CA LEU A 81 -4.53 14.87 -5.17
C LEU A 81 -4.26 13.46 -4.63
N TYR A 82 -3.34 12.72 -5.27
CA TYR A 82 -2.97 11.40 -4.78
C TYR A 82 -2.29 11.46 -3.41
N GLU A 83 -1.34 12.36 -3.20
CA GLU A 83 -0.61 12.51 -1.94
C GLU A 83 -1.55 12.72 -0.74
N LEU A 84 -2.61 13.52 -0.90
CA LEU A 84 -3.61 13.73 0.15
C LEU A 84 -4.37 12.46 0.56
N THR A 85 -4.46 11.47 -0.31
CA THR A 85 -5.09 10.17 -0.02
C THR A 85 -4.21 9.26 0.83
N GLN A 86 -2.89 9.49 0.82
CA GLN A 86 -1.89 8.65 1.50
C GLN A 86 -1.72 9.02 2.99
N TYR A 87 -2.37 10.11 3.45
CA TYR A 87 -2.26 10.59 4.82
C TYR A 87 -3.64 10.63 5.50
N PRO A 88 -4.05 9.60 6.26
CA PRO A 88 -5.39 9.50 6.85
C PRO A 88 -5.82 10.72 7.67
N LYS A 89 -4.88 11.36 8.38
CA LYS A 89 -5.14 12.59 9.15
C LYS A 89 -5.52 13.78 8.28
N LEU A 90 -4.96 13.88 7.07
CA LEU A 90 -5.31 14.91 6.09
C LEU A 90 -6.59 14.54 5.36
N THR A 91 -6.72 13.27 4.94
CA THR A 91 -7.93 12.73 4.30
C THR A 91 -9.17 13.00 5.15
N ALA A 92 -9.09 12.81 6.47
CA ALA A 92 -10.18 13.07 7.40
C ALA A 92 -10.62 14.56 7.48
N GLN A 93 -9.85 15.49 6.93
CA GLN A 93 -10.19 16.91 6.85
C GLN A 93 -10.84 17.30 5.51
N LEU A 94 -10.85 16.39 4.54
CA LEU A 94 -11.35 16.64 3.19
C LEU A 94 -12.80 16.14 3.06
N PRO A 95 -13.62 16.79 2.22
CA PRO A 95 -14.94 16.29 1.90
C PRO A 95 -14.87 15.05 0.99
N GLY A 96 -15.85 14.16 1.13
CA GLY A 96 -15.94 12.93 0.34
C GLY A 96 -15.32 11.73 1.04
N THR A 97 -15.48 10.56 0.43
CA THR A 97 -14.84 9.32 0.87
C THR A 97 -13.42 9.21 0.31
N LEU A 98 -12.61 8.31 0.88
CA LEU A 98 -11.27 8.02 0.33
C LEU A 98 -11.36 7.59 -1.15
N LEU A 99 -12.38 6.81 -1.51
CA LEU A 99 -12.63 6.38 -2.88
C LEU A 99 -12.94 7.58 -3.82
N ASP A 100 -13.74 8.55 -3.37
CA ASP A 100 -14.02 9.76 -4.14
C ASP A 100 -12.74 10.57 -4.42
N LEU A 101 -11.86 10.67 -3.43
CA LEU A 101 -10.59 11.38 -3.56
C LEU A 101 -9.61 10.66 -4.48
N LEU A 102 -9.52 9.32 -4.38
CA LEU A 102 -8.72 8.50 -5.28
C LEU A 102 -9.23 8.55 -6.72
N ALA A 103 -10.56 8.55 -6.93
CA ALA A 103 -11.15 8.70 -8.25
C ALA A 103 -10.81 10.07 -8.88
N ALA A 104 -10.83 11.15 -8.08
CA ALA A 104 -10.39 12.47 -8.53
C ALA A 104 -8.89 12.50 -8.88
N ALA A 105 -8.05 11.81 -8.10
CA ALA A 105 -6.63 11.65 -8.40
C ALA A 105 -6.41 10.87 -9.71
N LEU A 106 -7.20 9.81 -9.97
CA LEU A 106 -7.13 9.02 -11.19
C LEU A 106 -7.54 9.82 -12.43
N GLU A 107 -8.60 10.62 -12.34
CA GLU A 107 -9.01 11.50 -13.43
C GLU A 107 -7.91 12.52 -13.75
N ALA A 108 -7.32 13.13 -12.71
CA ALA A 108 -6.22 14.07 -12.85
C ALA A 108 -4.98 13.41 -13.48
N SER A 109 -4.63 12.20 -13.05
CA SER A 109 -3.44 11.49 -13.53
C SER A 109 -3.61 11.03 -14.98
N ARG A 110 -4.78 10.51 -15.35
CA ARG A 110 -5.13 10.19 -16.76
C ARG A 110 -5.10 11.42 -17.65
N PHE A 111 -5.56 12.57 -17.16
CA PHE A 111 -5.43 13.83 -17.90
C PHE A 111 -3.96 14.21 -18.14
N ALA A 112 -3.12 14.19 -17.10
CA ALA A 112 -1.69 14.47 -17.25
C ALA A 112 -0.99 13.46 -18.19
N LEU A 113 -1.34 12.18 -18.08
CA LEU A 113 -0.83 11.12 -18.95
C LEU A 113 -1.24 11.34 -20.42
N SER A 114 -2.43 11.88 -20.67
CA SER A 114 -2.88 12.21 -22.04
C SER A 114 -2.04 13.33 -22.68
N LEU A 115 -1.46 14.23 -21.87
CA LEU A 115 -0.58 15.30 -22.34
C LEU A 115 0.85 14.80 -22.61
N LYS A 116 1.34 13.85 -21.80
CA LYS A 116 2.68 13.28 -21.93
C LYS A 116 2.71 11.81 -21.53
N GLN A 117 2.55 10.94 -22.53
CA GLN A 117 2.41 9.49 -22.32
C GLN A 117 3.72 8.79 -21.93
N ASP A 118 4.87 9.38 -22.25
CA ASP A 118 6.20 8.82 -22.02
C ASP A 118 6.95 9.57 -20.91
N ASN A 119 6.27 9.79 -19.78
CA ASN A 119 6.89 10.30 -18.55
C ASN A 119 6.81 9.22 -17.46
N ALA A 120 7.96 8.79 -16.94
CA ALA A 120 8.03 7.70 -15.98
C ALA A 120 7.26 8.00 -14.69
N ASP A 121 7.33 9.23 -14.18
CA ASP A 121 6.71 9.62 -12.92
C ASP A 121 5.17 9.56 -13.00
N ILE A 122 4.57 10.09 -14.07
CA ILE A 122 3.11 10.03 -14.22
C ILE A 122 2.63 8.61 -14.48
N LEU A 123 3.40 7.78 -15.19
CA LEU A 123 3.09 6.36 -15.36
C LEU A 123 3.07 5.64 -14.00
N PHE A 124 4.13 5.81 -13.21
CA PHE A 124 4.25 5.23 -11.86
C PHE A 124 3.12 5.70 -10.95
N ASN A 125 2.88 7.01 -10.86
CA ASN A 125 1.85 7.58 -9.99
C ASN A 125 0.44 7.16 -10.42
N THR A 126 0.16 7.07 -11.73
CA THR A 126 -1.15 6.60 -12.21
C THR A 126 -1.38 5.15 -11.82
N ALA A 127 -0.37 4.30 -11.97
CA ALA A 127 -0.44 2.90 -11.57
C ALA A 127 -0.65 2.74 -10.06
N GLN A 128 0.05 3.53 -9.24
CA GLN A 128 -0.14 3.57 -7.79
C GLN A 128 -1.58 3.96 -7.38
N VAL A 129 -2.18 4.95 -8.06
CA VAL A 129 -3.59 5.33 -7.83
C VAL A 129 -4.54 4.17 -8.15
N LEU A 130 -4.34 3.48 -9.27
CA LEU A 130 -5.16 2.33 -9.67
C LEU A 130 -5.07 1.19 -8.64
N THR A 131 -3.87 0.89 -8.16
CA THR A 131 -3.65 -0.10 -7.09
C THR A 131 -4.36 0.33 -5.80
N SER A 132 -4.21 1.58 -5.36
CA SER A 132 -4.87 2.11 -4.16
C SER A 132 -6.40 2.09 -4.24
N ILE A 133 -6.99 2.39 -5.41
CA ILE A 133 -8.44 2.27 -5.63
C ILE A 133 -8.87 0.82 -5.37
N THR A 134 -8.12 -0.13 -5.94
CA THR A 134 -8.44 -1.55 -5.82
C THR A 134 -8.35 -2.05 -4.38
N GLU A 135 -7.40 -1.58 -3.59
CA GLU A 135 -7.30 -1.92 -2.17
C GLU A 135 -8.54 -1.43 -1.40
N VAL A 136 -8.98 -0.19 -1.64
CA VAL A 136 -10.16 0.38 -0.98
C VAL A 136 -11.46 -0.28 -1.43
N THR A 137 -11.60 -0.61 -2.71
CA THR A 137 -12.81 -1.25 -3.23
C THR A 137 -12.86 -2.73 -2.89
N SER A 138 -11.72 -3.42 -2.75
CA SER A 138 -11.67 -4.82 -2.32
C SER A 138 -12.09 -5.01 -0.86
N GLU A 139 -11.90 -3.99 -0.01
CA GLU A 139 -12.49 -3.97 1.35
C GLU A 139 -14.03 -3.80 1.33
N THR A 140 -14.62 -3.39 0.20
CA THR A 140 -16.04 -3.04 0.08
C THR A 140 -16.76 -4.04 -0.81
N ARG A 141 -17.60 -4.92 -0.23
CA ARG A 141 -18.36 -6.00 -0.91
C ARG A 141 -19.22 -5.59 -2.15
N ASN A 142 -19.31 -4.30 -2.48
CA ASN A 142 -20.22 -3.75 -3.48
C ASN A 142 -19.60 -3.53 -4.88
N VAL A 143 -18.28 -3.65 -5.04
CA VAL A 143 -17.62 -3.50 -6.35
C VAL A 143 -17.31 -4.88 -6.93
N GLY A 144 -17.71 -5.14 -8.17
CA GLY A 144 -17.47 -6.43 -8.81
C GLY A 144 -15.97 -6.66 -9.03
N ASN A 145 -15.51 -7.89 -8.76
CA ASN A 145 -14.09 -8.26 -8.91
C ASN A 145 -13.53 -7.98 -10.33
N ASP A 146 -14.38 -8.01 -11.36
CA ASP A 146 -13.97 -7.74 -12.75
C ASP A 146 -13.45 -6.32 -12.97
N ASP A 147 -14.07 -5.31 -12.33
CA ASP A 147 -13.61 -3.92 -12.44
C ASP A 147 -12.26 -3.73 -11.74
N ASN A 148 -12.09 -4.33 -10.55
CA ASN A 148 -10.83 -4.32 -9.81
C ASN A 148 -9.71 -5.05 -10.57
N LEU A 149 -10.02 -6.18 -11.23
CA LEU A 149 -9.06 -6.89 -12.07
C LEU A 149 -8.58 -6.01 -13.23
N ALA A 150 -9.49 -5.31 -13.92
CA ALA A 150 -9.14 -4.42 -15.01
C ALA A 150 -8.23 -3.25 -14.57
N LEU A 151 -8.49 -2.67 -13.39
CA LEU A 151 -7.65 -1.61 -12.82
C LEU A 151 -6.23 -2.10 -12.52
N LEU A 152 -6.08 -3.31 -11.97
CA LEU A 152 -4.77 -3.89 -11.68
C LEU A 152 -4.02 -4.32 -12.94
N GLU A 153 -4.73 -4.85 -13.95
CA GLU A 153 -4.15 -5.13 -15.28
C GLU A 153 -3.58 -3.84 -15.90
N GLU A 154 -4.36 -2.74 -15.89
CA GLU A 154 -3.90 -1.42 -16.34
C GLU A 154 -2.71 -0.92 -15.52
N ALA A 155 -2.71 -1.09 -14.19
CA ALA A 155 -1.60 -0.70 -13.33
C ALA A 155 -0.30 -1.45 -13.68
N ILE A 156 -0.37 -2.76 -13.92
CA ILE A 156 0.78 -3.57 -14.32
C ILE A 156 1.33 -3.12 -15.68
N GLU A 157 0.48 -2.84 -16.67
CA GLU A 157 0.90 -2.31 -17.97
C GLU A 157 1.62 -0.96 -17.83
N LEU A 158 1.09 -0.06 -17.00
CA LEU A 158 1.70 1.25 -16.74
C LEU A 158 3.04 1.12 -16.01
N PHE A 159 3.14 0.27 -14.99
CA PHE A 159 4.42 0.01 -14.33
C PHE A 159 5.44 -0.64 -15.28
N GLN A 160 5.01 -1.55 -16.16
CA GLN A 160 5.90 -2.16 -17.15
C GLN A 160 6.47 -1.12 -18.12
N ARG A 161 5.63 -0.20 -18.60
CA ARG A 161 6.07 0.94 -19.43
C ARG A 161 7.01 1.87 -18.65
N CYS A 162 6.68 2.17 -17.40
CA CYS A 162 7.50 2.98 -16.51
C CYS A 162 8.89 2.37 -16.34
N LEU A 163 8.97 1.09 -15.96
CA LEU A 163 10.24 0.39 -15.75
C LEU A 163 11.08 0.36 -17.03
N THR A 164 10.47 0.10 -18.18
CA THR A 164 11.18 0.10 -19.48
C THR A 164 11.80 1.46 -19.78
N LEU A 165 11.07 2.56 -19.54
CA LEU A 165 11.59 3.92 -19.73
C LEU A 165 12.71 4.24 -18.74
N GLN A 166 12.55 3.85 -17.48
CA GLN A 166 13.56 4.07 -16.45
C GLN A 166 14.84 3.27 -16.74
N GLU A 167 14.75 2.01 -17.17
CA GLU A 167 15.91 1.19 -17.57
C GLU A 167 16.68 1.82 -18.73
N TYR A 168 15.95 2.35 -19.72
CA TYR A 168 16.54 3.10 -20.83
C TYR A 168 17.27 4.34 -20.34
N GLN A 169 16.62 5.17 -19.51
CA GLN A 169 17.19 6.39 -18.93
C GLN A 169 18.42 6.12 -18.06
N TYR A 170 18.38 5.05 -17.26
CA TYR A 170 19.50 4.60 -16.45
C TYR A 170 20.69 4.24 -17.34
N THR A 171 20.47 3.40 -18.36
CA THR A 171 21.52 2.98 -19.30
C THR A 171 22.11 4.17 -20.07
N GLU A 172 21.27 5.11 -20.49
CA GLU A 172 21.69 6.34 -21.15
C GLU A 172 22.58 7.19 -20.24
N SER A 173 22.18 7.40 -18.99
CA SER A 173 22.97 8.17 -18.01
C SER A 173 24.33 7.54 -17.71
N GLN A 174 24.40 6.20 -17.63
CA GLN A 174 25.65 5.47 -17.41
C GLN A 174 26.59 5.63 -18.60
N THR A 175 26.05 5.49 -19.81
CA THR A 175 26.82 5.69 -21.04
C THR A 175 27.37 7.12 -21.12
N GLN A 176 26.55 8.14 -20.82
CA GLN A 176 26.99 9.53 -20.82
C GLN A 176 28.09 9.78 -19.78
N ALA A 177 28.03 9.15 -18.60
CA ALA A 177 29.05 9.27 -17.56
C ALA A 177 30.40 8.65 -17.98
N GLU A 178 30.40 7.55 -18.74
CA GLU A 178 31.63 6.91 -19.24
C GLU A 178 32.37 7.75 -20.30
N PHE A 179 31.65 8.60 -21.05
CA PHE A 179 32.24 9.48 -22.07
C PHE A 179 32.73 10.84 -21.54
N VAL A 180 32.59 11.13 -20.25
CA VAL A 180 33.22 12.30 -19.61
C VAL A 180 34.66 11.92 -19.23
N PRO A 181 35.70 12.40 -19.96
CA PRO A 181 37.08 12.08 -19.61
C PRO A 181 37.41 12.63 -18.23
N PRO A 182 38.19 11.91 -17.40
CA PRO A 182 38.66 12.46 -16.13
C PRO A 182 39.44 13.74 -16.44
N SER A 183 38.94 14.87 -15.94
CA SER A 183 39.69 16.12 -15.96
C SER A 183 40.93 15.90 -15.08
N ASN A 184 42.07 15.61 -15.72
CA ASN A 184 43.38 15.83 -15.12
C ASN A 184 43.52 17.33 -14.88
N SER A 185 43.01 17.82 -13.75
CA SER A 185 43.39 19.12 -13.21
C SER A 185 44.54 18.91 -12.24
N ASP A 186 45.76 18.93 -12.78
CA ASP A 186 46.93 19.36 -12.01
C ASP A 186 46.64 20.79 -11.48
N PRO A 187 46.98 21.10 -10.22
CA PRO A 187 46.75 22.41 -9.64
C PRO A 187 47.92 23.34 -10.00
N ASP A 188 47.95 23.87 -11.21
CA ASP A 188 48.85 24.99 -11.51
C ASP A 188 48.17 26.32 -11.16
N MET A 189 48.59 26.86 -10.02
CA MET A 189 48.49 28.27 -9.74
C MET A 189 49.28 29.02 -10.81
N GLU A 190 48.65 29.90 -11.58
CA GLU A 190 49.31 31.14 -11.97
C GLU A 190 48.32 32.29 -12.19
N GLU A 191 48.71 33.40 -11.59
CA GLU A 191 48.14 34.73 -11.52
C GLU A 191 48.19 35.41 -12.90
N GLY A 192 47.17 36.18 -13.30
CA GLY A 192 47.26 36.94 -14.54
C GLY A 192 46.02 37.74 -14.91
N GLY A 193 45.77 38.85 -14.23
CA GLY A 193 44.72 39.80 -14.62
C GLY A 193 45.08 40.57 -15.89
N VAL A 194 44.06 40.89 -16.70
CA VAL A 194 44.05 42.08 -17.56
C VAL A 194 42.62 42.63 -17.61
N SER A 195 42.48 43.91 -17.28
CA SER A 195 41.26 44.70 -17.36
C SER A 195 41.32 45.58 -18.61
N LEU A 196 40.31 45.54 -19.47
CA LEU A 196 40.05 46.57 -20.50
C LEU A 196 38.54 46.71 -20.81
N SER A 197 37.96 47.76 -20.24
CA SER A 197 37.07 48.79 -20.82
C SER A 197 36.02 48.45 -21.91
N ASP A 198 34.78 48.80 -21.57
CA ASP A 198 33.72 49.45 -22.37
C ASP A 198 33.45 48.98 -23.82
N ALA A 199 32.47 48.08 -23.95
CA ALA A 199 31.56 48.07 -25.08
C ALA A 199 30.14 47.75 -24.59
N ASN A 200 29.28 48.75 -24.70
CA ASN A 200 27.88 48.76 -24.33
C ASN A 200 27.08 47.80 -25.25
N THR A 201 27.08 46.52 -24.92
CA THR A 201 26.21 45.51 -25.52
C THR A 201 25.67 44.70 -24.35
N GLN A 202 24.41 44.95 -23.98
CA GLN A 202 23.70 44.11 -23.02
C GLN A 202 23.80 42.66 -23.51
N PRO A 203 24.37 41.73 -22.74
CA PRO A 203 24.14 40.33 -23.00
C PRO A 203 22.65 40.11 -22.74
N LEU A 204 21.93 39.65 -23.76
CA LEU A 204 20.71 38.89 -23.54
C LEU A 204 21.12 37.71 -22.66
N GLN A 205 20.93 37.86 -21.34
CA GLN A 205 20.88 36.73 -20.43
C GLN A 205 19.65 35.94 -20.85
N ASP A 206 19.87 34.98 -21.74
CA ASP A 206 19.01 33.82 -21.87
C ASP A 206 19.03 33.12 -20.50
N ASP A 207 18.07 33.51 -19.65
CA ASP A 207 17.67 32.74 -18.47
C ASP A 207 17.00 31.44 -18.94
N ARG A 208 17.75 30.59 -19.66
CA ARG A 208 17.37 29.20 -19.88
C ARG A 208 17.69 28.47 -18.59
N TRP A 209 16.69 28.36 -17.73
CA TRP A 209 16.74 27.47 -16.58
C TRP A 209 16.99 26.07 -17.12
N ALA A 210 18.18 25.53 -16.91
CA ALA A 210 18.45 24.13 -17.17
C ALA A 210 17.63 23.33 -16.16
N THR A 211 16.55 22.68 -16.61
CA THR A 211 15.78 21.75 -15.79
C THR A 211 16.72 20.61 -15.39
N ILE A 212 17.16 20.61 -14.12
CA ILE A 212 17.92 19.49 -13.56
C ILE A 212 16.93 18.34 -13.44
N VAL A 213 16.97 17.41 -14.40
CA VAL A 213 16.24 16.15 -14.32
C VAL A 213 17.01 15.26 -13.35
N GLU A 214 16.37 14.84 -12.25
CA GLU A 214 17.00 13.89 -11.32
C GLU A 214 17.27 12.59 -12.08
N PRO A 215 18.51 12.04 -12.02
CA PRO A 215 18.86 10.85 -12.76
C PRO A 215 18.12 9.64 -12.20
N VAL A 216 17.66 8.75 -13.07
CA VAL A 216 17.16 7.44 -12.65
C VAL A 216 18.30 6.67 -12.00
N THR A 217 18.03 6.08 -10.83
CA THR A 217 18.99 5.24 -10.11
C THR A 217 18.48 3.79 -10.02
N LEU A 218 19.33 2.89 -9.52
CA LEU A 218 18.90 1.52 -9.22
C LEU A 218 17.80 1.49 -8.14
N ASP A 219 17.80 2.43 -7.19
CA ASP A 219 16.69 2.59 -6.24
C ASP A 219 15.38 2.89 -6.96
N THR A 220 15.38 3.78 -7.95
CA THR A 220 14.18 4.10 -8.73
C THR A 220 13.64 2.88 -9.49
N LEU A 221 14.53 2.07 -10.07
CA LEU A 221 14.15 0.81 -10.72
C LEU A 221 13.59 -0.20 -9.73
N LEU A 222 14.19 -0.28 -8.54
CA LEU A 222 13.76 -1.17 -7.48
C LEU A 222 12.39 -0.77 -6.92
N ASP A 223 12.12 0.52 -6.74
CA ASP A 223 10.82 1.03 -6.30
C ASP A 223 9.71 0.62 -7.27
N THR A 224 9.94 0.77 -8.58
CA THR A 224 8.98 0.31 -9.61
C THR A 224 8.79 -1.20 -9.58
N LEU A 225 9.86 -1.98 -9.40
CA LEU A 225 9.77 -3.44 -9.31
C LEU A 225 9.00 -3.89 -8.06
N ILE A 226 9.26 -3.28 -6.90
CA ILE A 226 8.54 -3.55 -5.65
C ILE A 226 7.04 -3.26 -5.83
N ALA A 227 6.69 -2.11 -6.41
CA ALA A 227 5.32 -1.75 -6.72
C ALA A 227 4.63 -2.76 -7.66
N GLN A 228 5.35 -3.30 -8.64
CA GLN A 228 4.85 -4.37 -9.50
C GLN A 228 4.57 -5.65 -8.71
N LEU A 229 5.48 -6.08 -7.84
CA LEU A 229 5.28 -7.27 -7.01
C LEU A 229 4.09 -7.13 -6.06
N GLN A 230 3.94 -5.96 -5.42
CA GLN A 230 2.79 -5.66 -4.56
C GLN A 230 1.47 -5.71 -5.36
N THR A 231 1.43 -5.08 -6.52
CA THR A 231 0.25 -5.07 -7.40
C THR A 231 -0.10 -6.49 -7.88
N LEU A 232 0.89 -7.29 -8.25
CA LEU A 232 0.69 -8.69 -8.62
C LEU A 232 0.18 -9.55 -7.46
N ALA A 233 0.60 -9.26 -6.22
CA ALA A 233 0.11 -9.96 -5.03
C ALA A 233 -1.39 -9.71 -4.82
N ILE A 234 -1.84 -8.46 -4.97
CA ILE A 234 -3.27 -8.09 -4.90
C ILE A 234 -4.04 -8.77 -6.04
N LEU A 235 -3.49 -8.75 -7.26
CA LEU A 235 -4.09 -9.39 -8.43
C LEU A 235 -4.31 -10.90 -8.18
N CYS A 236 -3.34 -11.60 -7.59
CA CYS A 236 -3.49 -13.01 -7.22
C CYS A 236 -4.65 -13.25 -6.25
N GLY A 237 -4.93 -12.33 -5.34
CA GLY A 237 -6.08 -12.40 -4.43
C GLY A 237 -7.42 -12.39 -5.18
N LEU A 238 -7.52 -11.57 -6.24
CA LEU A 238 -8.76 -11.34 -6.99
C LEU A 238 -9.01 -12.32 -8.14
N VAL A 239 -7.96 -12.93 -8.71
CA VAL A 239 -8.12 -13.90 -9.81
C VAL A 239 -8.93 -15.10 -9.33
N ASN A 240 -10.07 -15.33 -9.99
CA ASN A 240 -10.91 -16.51 -9.76
C ASN A 240 -10.66 -17.58 -10.84
N VAL A 241 -10.78 -18.84 -10.45
CA VAL A 241 -10.50 -20.05 -11.21
C VAL A 241 -11.33 -20.15 -12.51
N ASP A 242 -12.53 -19.59 -12.50
CA ASP A 242 -13.53 -19.78 -13.57
C ASP A 242 -13.40 -18.79 -14.75
N ALA A 243 -12.55 -17.76 -14.65
CA ALA A 243 -12.57 -16.65 -15.61
C ALA A 243 -11.70 -16.84 -16.87
N GLY A 244 -10.93 -17.93 -16.99
CA GLY A 244 -10.04 -18.18 -18.14
C GLY A 244 -8.93 -17.13 -18.34
N ARG A 245 -8.79 -16.16 -17.41
CA ARG A 245 -7.69 -15.19 -17.35
C ARG A 245 -6.55 -15.80 -16.53
N GLY A 246 -5.39 -15.93 -17.16
CA GLY A 246 -4.40 -16.93 -16.75
C GLY A 246 -3.45 -16.46 -15.66
N LEU A 247 -3.42 -17.19 -14.54
CA LEU A 247 -2.28 -17.22 -13.62
C LEU A 247 -0.94 -17.51 -14.34
N ALA A 248 -0.98 -18.17 -15.50
CA ALA A 248 0.18 -18.42 -16.34
C ALA A 248 0.88 -17.13 -16.81
N TRP A 249 0.12 -16.07 -17.13
CA TRP A 249 0.71 -14.77 -17.48
C TRP A 249 1.42 -14.15 -16.28
N ILE A 250 0.83 -14.21 -15.09
CA ILE A 250 1.43 -13.70 -13.85
C ILE A 250 2.75 -14.44 -13.56
N GLU A 251 2.77 -15.76 -13.73
CA GLU A 251 3.98 -16.58 -13.59
C GLU A 251 5.06 -16.22 -14.61
N GLU A 252 4.68 -16.11 -15.89
CA GLU A 252 5.61 -15.75 -16.97
C GLU A 252 6.22 -14.36 -16.73
N TYR A 253 5.36 -13.38 -16.43
CA TYR A 253 5.75 -12.00 -16.17
C TYR A 253 6.69 -11.88 -14.96
N SER A 254 6.33 -12.53 -13.84
CA SER A 254 7.11 -12.46 -12.60
C SER A 254 8.43 -13.22 -12.65
N THR A 255 8.59 -14.20 -13.55
CA THR A 255 9.81 -14.98 -13.70
C THR A 255 11.02 -14.10 -13.99
N THR A 256 10.91 -13.15 -14.92
CA THR A 256 11.99 -12.22 -15.24
C THR A 256 12.21 -11.18 -14.15
N LEU A 257 11.13 -10.67 -13.55
CA LEU A 257 11.23 -9.70 -12.45
C LEU A 257 12.03 -10.26 -11.27
N ILE A 258 11.68 -11.46 -10.81
CA ILE A 258 12.30 -12.07 -9.62
C ILE A 258 13.62 -12.76 -9.96
N GLY A 259 13.67 -13.50 -11.08
CA GLY A 259 14.81 -14.34 -11.43
C GLY A 259 16.00 -13.59 -12.02
N GLN A 260 15.80 -12.37 -12.51
CA GLN A 260 16.85 -11.58 -13.15
C GLN A 260 16.92 -10.16 -12.57
N LYS A 261 15.86 -9.36 -12.74
CA LYS A 261 15.91 -7.91 -12.46
C LYS A 261 16.12 -7.58 -10.99
N LEU A 262 15.39 -8.25 -10.10
CA LEU A 262 15.44 -8.00 -8.65
C LEU A 262 16.87 -8.07 -8.09
N GLN A 263 17.60 -9.14 -8.42
CA GLN A 263 18.97 -9.30 -7.94
C GLN A 263 19.90 -8.25 -8.54
N SER A 264 19.79 -7.96 -9.83
CA SER A 264 20.61 -6.95 -10.51
C SER A 264 20.41 -5.54 -9.94
N TYR A 265 19.18 -5.17 -9.57
CA TYR A 265 18.93 -3.86 -8.97
C TYR A 265 19.44 -3.81 -7.53
N LEU A 266 19.26 -4.89 -6.76
CA LEU A 266 19.74 -4.97 -5.38
C LEU A 266 21.27 -4.82 -5.26
N GLU A 267 22.04 -5.38 -6.20
CA GLU A 267 23.51 -5.33 -6.19
C GLU A 267 24.11 -3.92 -6.13
N GLY A 268 23.38 -2.90 -6.58
CA GLY A 268 23.83 -1.51 -6.53
C GLY A 268 22.96 -0.60 -5.66
N THR A 269 22.11 -1.17 -4.80
CA THR A 269 21.38 -0.45 -3.75
C THR A 269 21.90 -0.85 -2.37
N THR A 270 21.63 -0.03 -1.35
CA THR A 270 22.08 -0.29 0.03
C THR A 270 20.88 -0.36 0.97
N ASP A 271 20.83 -1.36 1.84
CA ASP A 271 19.82 -1.53 2.90
C ASP A 271 18.37 -1.68 2.38
N ARG A 272 18.19 -2.16 1.14
CA ARG A 272 16.87 -2.38 0.50
C ARG A 272 16.46 -3.86 0.44
N GLU A 273 17.33 -4.78 0.84
CA GLU A 273 17.13 -6.23 0.72
C GLU A 273 15.92 -6.72 1.50
N GLN A 274 15.65 -6.12 2.65
CA GLN A 274 14.53 -6.50 3.50
C GLN A 274 13.19 -6.12 2.89
N GLU A 275 13.06 -4.89 2.40
CA GLU A 275 11.85 -4.38 1.75
C GLU A 275 11.54 -5.16 0.45
N ALA A 276 12.56 -5.29 -0.42
CA ALA A 276 12.44 -6.02 -1.67
C ALA A 276 12.16 -7.52 -1.43
N GLY A 277 12.80 -8.09 -0.42
CA GLY A 277 12.58 -9.47 0.02
C GLY A 277 11.17 -9.70 0.56
N LEU A 278 10.60 -8.73 1.28
CA LEU A 278 9.24 -8.79 1.80
C LEU A 278 8.22 -8.74 0.66
N ALA A 279 8.34 -7.78 -0.27
CA ALA A 279 7.47 -7.67 -1.43
C ALA A 279 7.48 -8.96 -2.28
N LYS A 280 8.67 -9.54 -2.51
CA LYS A 280 8.81 -10.86 -3.17
C LYS A 280 8.10 -11.96 -2.39
N SER A 281 8.27 -12.01 -1.07
CA SER A 281 7.69 -13.08 -0.23
C SER A 281 6.16 -13.03 -0.25
N ASN A 282 5.59 -11.82 -0.14
CA ASN A 282 4.16 -11.59 -0.20
C ASN A 282 3.58 -12.01 -1.56
N PHE A 283 4.23 -11.61 -2.65
CA PHE A 283 3.84 -12.04 -3.99
C PHE A 283 3.91 -13.56 -4.16
N VAL A 284 5.01 -14.21 -3.75
CA VAL A 284 5.17 -15.67 -3.86
C VAL A 284 4.10 -16.41 -3.05
N ALA A 285 3.78 -15.92 -1.85
CA ALA A 285 2.73 -16.49 -1.02
C ALA A 285 1.33 -16.33 -1.67
N ALA A 286 1.02 -15.15 -2.20
CA ALA A 286 -0.24 -14.87 -2.88
C ALA A 286 -0.40 -15.70 -4.18
N LEU A 287 0.67 -15.84 -4.97
CA LEU A 287 0.68 -16.68 -6.17
C LEU A 287 0.49 -18.16 -5.83
N ALA A 288 1.12 -18.64 -4.76
CA ALA A 288 0.94 -20.02 -4.31
C ALA A 288 -0.50 -20.28 -3.85
N ASP A 289 -1.10 -19.35 -3.12
CA ASP A 289 -2.50 -19.40 -2.74
C ASP A 289 -3.43 -19.46 -3.97
N ALA A 290 -3.25 -18.55 -4.92
CA ALA A 290 -4.07 -18.51 -6.14
C ALA A 290 -3.93 -19.78 -6.99
N ASN A 291 -2.70 -20.31 -7.11
CA ASN A 291 -2.44 -21.58 -7.78
C ASN A 291 -3.11 -22.76 -7.07
N PHE A 292 -3.11 -22.77 -5.73
CA PHE A 292 -3.77 -23.80 -4.96
C PHE A 292 -5.30 -23.74 -5.10
N ARG A 293 -5.90 -22.54 -4.97
CA ARG A 293 -7.33 -22.32 -5.21
C ARG A 293 -7.75 -22.77 -6.62
N SER A 294 -6.86 -22.58 -7.60
CA SER A 294 -7.05 -23.01 -8.99
C SER A 294 -6.67 -24.47 -9.26
N GLN A 295 -6.37 -25.26 -8.23
CA GLN A 295 -5.98 -26.68 -8.33
C GLN A 295 -4.74 -26.94 -9.22
N ARG A 296 -3.87 -25.94 -9.41
CA ARG A 296 -2.63 -26.06 -10.20
C ARG A 296 -1.47 -26.64 -9.39
N ILE A 297 -1.54 -26.58 -8.06
CA ILE A 297 -0.58 -27.17 -7.13
C ILE A 297 -1.30 -27.96 -6.03
N ASP A 298 -0.63 -28.97 -5.48
CA ASP A 298 -1.11 -29.72 -4.32
C ASP A 298 -0.82 -29.00 -2.99
N ILE A 299 -1.43 -29.50 -1.90
CA ILE A 299 -1.27 -28.96 -0.53
C ILE A 299 0.20 -28.94 -0.10
N GLY A 300 0.95 -30.01 -0.40
CA GLY A 300 2.35 -30.13 0.03
C GLY A 300 3.27 -29.12 -0.68
N THR A 301 2.97 -28.81 -1.94
CA THR A 301 3.63 -27.77 -2.72
C THR A 301 3.26 -26.39 -2.21
N TYR A 302 1.98 -26.15 -1.90
CA TYR A 302 1.56 -24.89 -1.30
C TYR A 302 2.25 -24.65 0.06
N GLU A 303 2.23 -25.63 0.96
CA GLU A 303 2.86 -25.54 2.28
C GLU A 303 4.38 -25.31 2.18
N ARG A 304 5.07 -25.99 1.25
CA ARG A 304 6.51 -25.81 1.04
C ARG A 304 6.83 -24.42 0.51
N THR A 305 6.09 -23.93 -0.47
CA THR A 305 6.29 -22.60 -1.06
C THR A 305 6.06 -21.51 -0.02
N LEU A 306 4.97 -21.62 0.74
CA LEU A 306 4.62 -20.65 1.79
C LEU A 306 5.66 -20.59 2.91
N ASN A 307 6.13 -21.75 3.40
CA ASN A 307 7.20 -21.79 4.40
C ASN A 307 8.53 -21.27 3.85
N GLY A 308 8.81 -21.54 2.57
CA GLY A 308 10.01 -21.07 1.89
C GLY A 308 10.04 -19.57 1.66
N ALA A 309 8.89 -18.96 1.33
CA ALA A 309 8.77 -17.54 0.99
C ALA A 309 9.42 -16.61 2.02
N TYR A 310 9.10 -16.80 3.30
CA TYR A 310 9.60 -15.95 4.39
C TYR A 310 10.87 -16.48 5.07
N SER A 311 11.44 -17.60 4.61
CA SER A 311 12.51 -18.31 5.33
C SER A 311 13.85 -17.58 5.34
N SER A 312 14.11 -16.76 4.33
CA SER A 312 15.36 -15.98 4.19
C SER A 312 15.28 -14.59 4.84
N LEU A 313 14.12 -14.17 5.34
CA LEU A 313 13.93 -12.83 5.91
C LEU A 313 14.18 -12.82 7.42
N ILE A 314 14.78 -11.73 7.90
CA ILE A 314 14.95 -11.45 9.33
C ILE A 314 13.80 -10.55 9.77
N LEU A 315 12.76 -11.16 10.35
CA LEU A 315 11.50 -10.45 10.67
C LEU A 315 11.36 -10.10 12.16
N ASP A 316 12.26 -10.53 13.04
CA ASP A 316 12.04 -10.46 14.49
C ASP A 316 11.78 -9.03 15.01
N ASP A 317 12.36 -8.02 14.36
CA ASP A 317 12.19 -6.60 14.69
C ASP A 317 11.42 -5.82 13.60
N HIS A 318 10.69 -6.51 12.72
CA HIS A 318 9.99 -5.91 11.58
C HIS A 318 8.46 -6.16 11.66
N PRO A 319 7.68 -5.22 12.25
CA PRO A 319 6.26 -5.44 12.54
C PRO A 319 5.43 -5.78 11.31
N GLU A 320 5.61 -5.06 10.20
CA GLU A 320 4.86 -5.26 8.96
C GLU A 320 5.10 -6.66 8.40
N GLY A 321 6.34 -7.03 8.09
CA GLY A 321 6.66 -8.39 7.65
C GLY A 321 6.24 -9.53 8.60
N LEU A 322 6.15 -9.30 9.91
CA LEU A 322 5.52 -10.27 10.83
C LEU A 322 3.99 -10.38 10.63
N CYS A 323 3.32 -9.26 10.36
CA CYS A 323 1.89 -9.22 10.03
C CYS A 323 1.64 -9.88 8.66
N ASP A 324 2.40 -9.51 7.63
CA ASP A 324 2.26 -10.08 6.28
C ASP A 324 2.42 -11.61 6.28
N LYS A 325 3.42 -12.10 7.02
CA LYS A 325 3.61 -13.53 7.21
C LYS A 325 2.41 -14.20 7.90
N ALA A 326 1.83 -13.53 8.90
CA ALA A 326 0.66 -14.05 9.60
C ALA A 326 -0.57 -14.05 8.68
N GLU A 327 -0.77 -13.03 7.87
CA GLU A 327 -1.85 -12.94 6.89
C GLU A 327 -1.72 -14.02 5.82
N ALA A 328 -0.51 -14.25 5.29
CA ALA A 328 -0.27 -15.35 4.35
C ALA A 328 -0.62 -16.73 4.96
N PHE A 329 -0.37 -16.91 6.25
CA PHE A 329 -0.76 -18.11 7.02
C PHE A 329 -2.27 -18.21 7.26
N ILE A 330 -2.95 -17.09 7.46
CA ILE A 330 -4.42 -17.03 7.55
C ILE A 330 -5.04 -17.40 6.19
N SER A 331 -4.52 -16.86 5.08
CA SER A 331 -4.96 -17.20 3.72
C SER A 331 -4.80 -18.69 3.42
N TYR A 332 -3.67 -19.30 3.81
CA TYR A 332 -3.48 -20.75 3.71
C TYR A 332 -4.56 -21.54 4.43
N ASN A 333 -4.91 -21.13 5.65
CA ASN A 333 -6.00 -21.75 6.39
C ASN A 333 -7.35 -21.59 5.66
N SER A 334 -7.63 -20.40 5.13
CA SER A 334 -8.88 -20.10 4.43
C SER A 334 -9.02 -20.94 3.16
N SER A 335 -7.98 -21.02 2.33
CA SER A 335 -7.99 -21.81 1.10
C SER A 335 -8.14 -23.31 1.36
N LEU A 336 -7.53 -23.84 2.42
CA LEU A 336 -7.72 -25.25 2.80
C LEU A 336 -9.10 -25.53 3.38
N ARG A 337 -9.70 -24.58 4.09
CA ARG A 337 -11.07 -24.70 4.59
C ARG A 337 -12.08 -24.82 3.45
N LEU A 338 -11.88 -24.06 2.37
CA LEU A 338 -12.77 -24.04 1.21
C LEU A 338 -12.58 -25.25 0.29
N ASN A 339 -11.44 -25.94 0.38
CA ASN A 339 -11.21 -27.19 -0.32
C ASN A 339 -11.86 -28.36 0.44
N HIS A 340 -12.94 -28.93 -0.10
CA HIS A 340 -13.75 -29.95 0.57
C HIS A 340 -12.98 -31.22 0.96
N GLU A 341 -12.08 -31.69 0.10
CA GLU A 341 -11.24 -32.87 0.38
C GLU A 341 -10.22 -32.56 1.49
N ALA A 342 -9.59 -31.39 1.42
CA ALA A 342 -8.61 -30.97 2.41
C ALA A 342 -9.25 -30.72 3.79
N ALA A 343 -10.42 -30.09 3.83
CA ALA A 343 -11.09 -29.69 5.07
C ALA A 343 -11.46 -30.87 5.99
N GLN A 344 -11.61 -32.08 5.44
CA GLN A 344 -11.95 -33.29 6.18
C GLN A 344 -10.72 -34.13 6.60
N SER A 345 -9.52 -33.79 6.13
CA SER A 345 -8.31 -34.55 6.47
C SER A 345 -7.80 -34.19 7.88
N PRO A 346 -7.55 -35.19 8.75
CA PRO A 346 -6.91 -34.98 10.05
C PRO A 346 -5.51 -34.35 9.93
N GLU A 347 -4.73 -34.76 8.93
CA GLU A 347 -3.39 -34.23 8.66
C GLU A 347 -3.45 -32.74 8.28
N VAL A 348 -4.44 -32.37 7.46
CA VAL A 348 -4.68 -30.97 7.08
C VAL A 348 -5.08 -30.15 8.31
N SER A 349 -5.93 -30.68 9.20
CA SER A 349 -6.29 -30.00 10.44
C SER A 349 -5.07 -29.73 11.34
N ALA A 350 -4.15 -30.70 11.42
CA ALA A 350 -2.89 -30.52 12.15
C ALA A 350 -1.98 -29.47 11.49
N SER A 351 -1.88 -29.43 10.16
CA SER A 351 -1.13 -28.41 9.42
C SER A 351 -1.74 -27.02 9.63
N ARG A 352 -3.07 -26.86 9.47
CA ARG A 352 -3.79 -25.60 9.72
C ARG A 352 -3.58 -25.11 11.16
N TRP A 353 -3.68 -25.99 12.14
CA TRP A 353 -3.40 -25.65 13.54
C TRP A 353 -1.98 -25.12 13.75
N LYS A 354 -0.98 -25.78 13.15
CA LYS A 354 0.43 -25.37 13.24
C LYS A 354 0.66 -23.99 12.61
N VAL A 355 0.11 -23.77 11.42
CA VAL A 355 0.24 -22.50 10.68
C VAL A 355 -0.47 -21.35 11.40
N LEU A 356 -1.69 -21.56 11.91
CA LEU A 356 -2.41 -20.57 12.72
C LEU A 356 -1.68 -20.25 14.04
N THR A 357 -1.05 -21.25 14.67
CA THR A 357 -0.22 -21.01 15.86
C THR A 357 0.96 -20.11 15.52
N ALA A 358 1.64 -20.35 14.39
CA ALA A 358 2.74 -19.51 13.93
C ALA A 358 2.29 -18.10 13.52
N ALA A 359 1.07 -17.95 12.99
CA ALA A 359 0.46 -16.65 12.70
C ALA A 359 0.24 -15.84 14.00
N LEU A 360 -0.34 -16.48 15.03
CA LEU A 360 -0.54 -15.85 16.34
C LEU A 360 0.78 -15.43 16.99
N ASP A 361 1.82 -16.26 16.87
CA ASP A 361 3.15 -15.95 17.39
C ASP A 361 3.75 -14.72 16.68
N SER A 362 3.60 -14.63 15.36
CA SER A 362 4.11 -13.52 14.56
C SER A 362 3.37 -12.21 14.90
N LEU A 363 2.04 -12.24 14.97
CA LEU A 363 1.23 -11.09 15.40
C LEU A 363 1.52 -10.68 16.86
N THR A 364 1.76 -11.65 17.74
CA THR A 364 2.11 -11.39 19.13
C THR A 364 3.49 -10.73 19.23
N LYS A 365 4.47 -11.14 18.42
CA LYS A 365 5.77 -10.45 18.32
C LYS A 365 5.58 -9.03 17.78
N ALA A 366 4.87 -8.86 16.66
CA ALA A 366 4.60 -7.57 16.05
C ALA A 366 3.97 -6.59 17.05
N SER A 367 2.94 -7.02 17.79
CA SER A 367 2.24 -6.18 18.77
C SER A 367 3.10 -5.67 19.94
N LYS A 368 4.30 -6.23 20.12
CA LYS A 368 5.25 -5.83 21.18
C LYS A 368 6.33 -4.89 20.68
N LEU A 369 6.45 -4.69 19.37
CA LEU A 369 7.48 -3.85 18.78
C LEU A 369 7.07 -2.37 18.89
N PRO A 370 7.98 -1.46 19.29
CA PRO A 370 7.65 -0.03 19.44
C PRO A 370 7.28 0.67 18.14
N SER A 371 7.75 0.15 17.00
CA SER A 371 7.48 0.66 15.64
C SER A 371 6.22 0.08 15.02
N ALA A 372 5.47 -0.75 15.74
CA ALA A 372 4.25 -1.33 15.21
C ALA A 372 3.15 -0.27 15.10
N ASP A 373 2.74 0.02 13.88
CA ASP A 373 1.57 0.83 13.58
C ASP A 373 0.29 -0.02 13.61
N ASN A 374 -0.87 0.64 13.70
CA ASN A 374 -2.19 -0.01 13.66
C ASN A 374 -2.37 -1.16 14.68
N LEU A 375 -1.90 -0.97 15.92
CA LEU A 375 -1.99 -1.98 16.99
C LEU A 375 -3.41 -2.53 17.19
N SER A 376 -4.44 -1.71 16.98
CA SER A 376 -5.84 -2.14 17.00
C SER A 376 -6.13 -3.25 15.98
N LYS A 377 -5.70 -3.10 14.72
CA LYS A 377 -5.83 -4.14 13.67
C LYS A 377 -5.05 -5.40 14.01
N ILE A 378 -3.80 -5.26 14.50
CA ILE A 378 -2.99 -6.42 14.94
C ILE A 378 -3.73 -7.21 16.02
N HIS A 379 -4.38 -6.53 16.98
CA HIS A 379 -5.18 -7.18 18.01
C HIS A 379 -6.46 -7.83 17.47
N ILE A 380 -7.13 -7.25 16.48
CA ILE A 380 -8.27 -7.89 15.80
C ILE A 380 -7.81 -9.20 15.16
N LEU A 381 -6.73 -9.17 14.35
CA LEU A 381 -6.19 -10.36 13.69
C LEU A 381 -5.79 -11.46 14.68
N ARG A 382 -5.26 -11.10 15.86
CA ARG A 382 -4.97 -12.08 16.92
C ARG A 382 -6.22 -12.77 17.44
N GLY A 383 -7.32 -12.02 17.57
CA GLY A 383 -8.62 -12.57 17.92
C GLY A 383 -9.14 -13.51 16.83
N ASP A 384 -9.03 -13.07 15.57
CA ASP A 384 -9.47 -13.85 14.41
C ASP A 384 -8.72 -15.18 14.32
N VAL A 385 -7.39 -15.18 14.52
CA VAL A 385 -6.59 -16.41 14.54
C VAL A 385 -7.03 -17.39 15.64
N ASP A 386 -7.35 -16.91 16.85
CA ASP A 386 -7.84 -17.80 17.91
C ASP A 386 -9.26 -18.32 17.63
N LEU A 387 -10.12 -17.54 16.94
CA LEU A 387 -11.41 -18.05 16.45
C LEU A 387 -11.24 -19.06 15.31
N LEU A 388 -10.32 -18.86 14.37
CA LEU A 388 -10.00 -19.84 13.32
C LEU A 388 -9.50 -21.16 13.93
N ARG A 389 -8.67 -21.08 14.98
CA ARG A 389 -8.23 -22.25 15.75
C ARG A 389 -9.39 -22.90 16.50
N PHE A 390 -10.33 -22.12 17.03
CA PHE A 390 -11.55 -22.64 17.66
C PHE A 390 -12.40 -23.42 16.64
N GLN A 391 -12.53 -22.91 15.42
CA GLN A 391 -13.32 -23.55 14.35
C GLN A 391 -12.76 -24.91 13.91
N LEU A 392 -11.44 -25.14 14.03
CA LEU A 392 -10.88 -26.48 13.78
C LEU A 392 -11.46 -27.55 14.72
N GLY A 393 -11.94 -27.17 15.91
CA GLY A 393 -12.56 -28.08 16.87
C GLY A 393 -14.05 -28.29 16.64
N GLN A 394 -14.64 -27.61 15.65
CA GLN A 394 -16.04 -27.75 15.29
C GLN A 394 -16.17 -28.73 14.09
N PRO A 395 -17.37 -29.30 13.87
CA PRO A 395 -17.65 -30.05 12.66
C PRO A 395 -17.40 -29.20 11.39
N PRO A 396 -16.90 -29.79 10.30
CA PRO A 396 -16.60 -31.22 10.12
C PRO A 396 -15.18 -31.64 10.54
N CYS A 397 -14.34 -30.71 11.02
CA CYS A 397 -12.93 -31.01 11.31
C CYS A 397 -12.75 -31.83 12.59
N ASP A 398 -13.52 -31.53 13.64
CA ASP A 398 -13.51 -32.22 14.95
C ASP A 398 -12.09 -32.44 15.50
N TYR A 399 -11.18 -31.47 15.29
CA TYR A 399 -9.78 -31.62 15.65
C TYR A 399 -9.61 -31.59 17.17
N ASP A 400 -9.22 -32.73 17.74
CA ASP A 400 -9.13 -32.98 19.18
C ASP A 400 -8.45 -31.88 20.00
N ILE A 401 -7.34 -31.32 19.49
CA ILE A 401 -6.59 -30.29 20.22
C ILE A 401 -7.40 -28.99 20.28
N ALA A 402 -8.04 -28.60 19.18
CA ALA A 402 -8.89 -27.42 19.14
C ALA A 402 -10.14 -27.61 20.02
N LEU A 403 -10.79 -28.78 19.92
CA LEU A 403 -11.97 -29.13 20.72
C LEU A 403 -11.69 -29.01 22.23
N LYS A 404 -10.58 -29.62 22.70
CA LYS A 404 -10.17 -29.57 24.12
C LYS A 404 -9.86 -28.16 24.62
N ASN A 405 -9.40 -27.28 23.72
CA ASN A 405 -9.03 -25.91 24.06
C ASN A 405 -10.12 -24.87 23.69
N GLY A 406 -11.28 -25.28 23.18
CA GLY A 406 -12.27 -24.37 22.59
C GLY A 406 -12.67 -23.21 23.51
N ALA A 407 -12.99 -23.49 24.77
CA ALA A 407 -13.35 -22.44 25.73
C ALA A 407 -12.20 -21.46 26.04
N VAL A 408 -10.94 -21.93 25.96
CA VAL A 408 -9.76 -21.07 26.15
C VAL A 408 -9.54 -20.19 24.93
N LEU A 409 -9.66 -20.77 23.73
CA LEU A 409 -9.50 -20.05 22.45
C LEU A 409 -10.52 -18.92 22.32
N ALA A 410 -11.81 -19.18 22.57
CA ALA A 410 -12.85 -18.16 22.50
C ALA A 410 -12.64 -17.03 23.52
N LYS A 411 -12.21 -17.35 24.76
CA LYS A 411 -11.87 -16.35 25.79
C LYS A 411 -10.61 -15.55 25.47
N ASN A 412 -9.66 -16.11 24.75
CA ASN A 412 -8.50 -15.36 24.29
C ASN A 412 -8.90 -14.38 23.19
N ALA A 413 -9.72 -14.83 22.22
CA ALA A 413 -10.24 -13.97 21.17
C ALA A 413 -11.02 -12.78 21.75
N GLU A 414 -11.92 -13.02 22.70
CA GLU A 414 -12.61 -11.97 23.48
C GLU A 414 -11.63 -10.92 24.04
N LYS A 415 -10.55 -11.35 24.70
CA LYS A 415 -9.54 -10.44 25.27
C LYS A 415 -8.82 -9.63 24.20
N PHE A 416 -8.49 -10.25 23.06
CA PHE A 416 -7.82 -9.57 21.98
C PHE A 416 -8.72 -8.51 21.34
N TYR A 417 -9.98 -8.82 21.05
CA TYR A 417 -10.95 -7.86 20.53
C TYR A 417 -11.22 -6.72 21.52
N ARG A 418 -11.40 -7.02 22.81
CA ARG A 418 -11.50 -5.97 23.84
C ARG A 418 -10.26 -5.05 23.86
N GLY A 419 -9.07 -5.63 23.73
CA GLY A 419 -7.82 -4.89 23.59
C GLY A 419 -7.82 -3.98 22.36
N ALA A 420 -8.23 -4.50 21.21
CA ALA A 420 -8.37 -3.74 19.97
C ALA A 420 -9.33 -2.56 20.13
N GLY A 421 -10.52 -2.77 20.72
CA GLY A 421 -11.50 -1.71 20.94
C GLY A 421 -10.97 -0.59 21.83
N ASN A 422 -10.22 -0.93 22.89
CA ASN A 422 -9.59 0.09 23.75
C ASN A 422 -8.55 0.93 22.97
N LEU A 423 -7.71 0.29 22.16
CA LEU A 423 -6.71 0.97 21.33
C LEU A 423 -7.38 1.87 20.27
N ALA A 424 -8.35 1.31 19.54
CA ALA A 424 -9.11 2.04 18.52
C ALA A 424 -9.81 3.27 19.11
N LYS A 425 -10.40 3.14 20.31
CA LYS A 425 -11.00 4.27 21.02
C LYS A 425 -9.99 5.36 21.38
N MET A 426 -8.78 4.99 21.81
CA MET A 426 -7.73 5.97 22.12
C MET A 426 -7.22 6.70 20.88
N GLU A 427 -7.19 6.02 19.74
CA GLU A 427 -6.72 6.54 18.46
C GLU A 427 -7.83 7.23 17.64
N GLY A 428 -9.09 7.15 18.09
CA GLY A 428 -10.24 7.72 17.38
C GLY A 428 -10.66 6.96 16.13
N LEU A 429 -10.32 5.66 16.05
CA LEU A 429 -10.58 4.78 14.91
C LEU A 429 -11.96 4.11 15.04
N SER A 430 -13.01 4.78 14.55
CA SER A 430 -14.40 4.33 14.74
C SER A 430 -14.70 2.97 14.10
N LYS A 431 -14.27 2.71 12.87
CA LYS A 431 -14.51 1.44 12.15
C LYS A 431 -13.92 0.26 12.93
N GLN A 432 -12.68 0.37 13.38
CA GLN A 432 -11.99 -0.66 14.17
C GLN A 432 -12.62 -0.84 15.55
N LEU A 433 -13.10 0.23 16.18
CA LEU A 433 -13.81 0.15 17.46
C LEU A 433 -15.12 -0.65 17.31
N GLU A 434 -15.91 -0.30 16.31
CA GLU A 434 -17.18 -0.96 15.99
C GLU A 434 -16.99 -2.45 15.68
N GLU A 435 -16.02 -2.78 14.81
CA GLU A 435 -15.67 -4.16 14.48
C GLU A 435 -15.24 -4.94 15.72
N ALA A 436 -14.34 -4.38 16.53
CA ALA A 436 -13.83 -5.02 17.73
C ALA A 436 -14.92 -5.27 18.79
N GLU A 437 -15.87 -4.34 18.97
CA GLU A 437 -16.98 -4.51 19.91
C GLU A 437 -17.92 -5.66 19.51
N VAL A 438 -18.21 -5.79 18.22
CA VAL A 438 -19.05 -6.87 17.69
C VAL A 438 -18.32 -8.21 17.75
N LYS A 439 -17.04 -8.27 17.31
CA LYS A 439 -16.22 -9.50 17.38
C LYS A 439 -15.97 -9.95 18.83
N GLU A 440 -15.81 -9.01 19.78
CA GLU A 440 -15.77 -9.34 21.21
C GLU A 440 -17.07 -10.02 21.66
N ALA A 441 -18.22 -9.46 21.31
CA ALA A 441 -19.52 -10.01 21.68
C ALA A 441 -19.79 -11.38 21.01
N LEU A 442 -19.32 -11.58 19.78
CA LEU A 442 -19.34 -12.86 19.08
C LEU A 442 -18.51 -13.91 19.83
N ALA A 443 -17.27 -13.58 20.19
CA ALA A 443 -16.39 -14.48 20.93
C ALA A 443 -16.99 -14.89 22.29
N MET A 444 -17.63 -13.95 23.00
CA MET A 444 -18.38 -14.24 24.24
C MET A 444 -19.51 -15.26 24.03
N SER A 445 -20.24 -15.11 22.93
CA SER A 445 -21.38 -15.96 22.60
C SER A 445 -20.97 -17.41 22.33
N LEU A 446 -19.78 -17.63 21.75
CA LEU A 446 -19.24 -18.96 21.45
C LEU A 446 -18.97 -19.83 22.70
N TYR A 447 -18.80 -19.22 23.88
CA TYR A 447 -18.69 -19.96 25.15
C TYR A 447 -19.91 -19.77 26.08
N GLY A 448 -21.02 -19.22 25.54
CA GLY A 448 -22.34 -19.20 26.19
C GLY A 448 -22.84 -17.83 26.66
N GLU A 449 -22.04 -16.77 26.56
CA GLU A 449 -22.40 -15.41 27.02
C GLU A 449 -22.97 -14.55 25.87
N LYS A 450 -24.23 -14.80 25.51
CA LYS A 450 -24.88 -14.20 24.33
C LYS A 450 -25.53 -12.82 24.54
N ASP A 451 -25.67 -12.37 25.79
CA ASP A 451 -26.42 -11.14 26.10
C ASP A 451 -25.82 -9.88 25.45
N LYS A 452 -24.49 -9.80 25.37
CA LYS A 452 -23.81 -8.66 24.75
C LYS A 452 -24.10 -8.60 23.25
N LEU A 453 -24.00 -9.74 22.55
CA LEU A 453 -24.25 -9.80 21.10
C LEU A 453 -25.71 -9.47 20.78
N LEU A 454 -26.67 -10.05 21.53
CA LEU A 454 -28.09 -9.75 21.37
C LEU A 454 -28.41 -8.27 21.62
N ARG A 455 -27.69 -7.62 22.53
CA ARG A 455 -27.81 -6.18 22.75
C ARG A 455 -27.25 -5.39 21.57
N CYS A 456 -26.09 -5.77 21.03
CA CYS A 456 -25.52 -5.13 19.84
C CYS A 456 -26.49 -5.22 18.65
N VAL A 457 -27.06 -6.40 18.37
CA VAL A 457 -28.05 -6.60 17.30
C VAL A 457 -29.25 -5.66 17.45
N LYS A 458 -29.74 -5.46 18.68
CA LYS A 458 -30.88 -4.55 18.94
C LYS A 458 -30.54 -3.08 18.73
N LEU A 459 -29.31 -2.67 19.02
CA LEU A 459 -28.90 -1.26 18.98
C LEU A 459 -28.39 -0.85 17.59
N GLN A 460 -27.67 -1.74 16.90
CA GLN A 460 -26.96 -1.44 15.66
C GLN A 460 -27.08 -2.63 14.68
N PRO A 461 -28.29 -2.98 14.22
CA PRO A 461 -28.54 -4.20 13.47
C PRO A 461 -27.75 -4.30 12.15
N GLU A 462 -27.62 -3.20 11.41
CA GLU A 462 -26.92 -3.17 10.11
C GLU A 462 -25.41 -3.32 10.27
N LEU A 463 -24.82 -2.63 11.24
CA LEU A 463 -23.40 -2.76 11.57
C LEU A 463 -23.06 -4.19 12.00
N VAL A 464 -23.87 -4.75 12.92
CA VAL A 464 -23.65 -6.11 13.42
C VAL A 464 -23.82 -7.12 12.30
N ARG A 465 -24.80 -6.94 11.41
CA ARG A 465 -24.96 -7.80 10.23
C ARG A 465 -23.70 -7.80 9.38
N GLY A 466 -23.17 -6.62 9.01
CA GLY A 466 -21.96 -6.52 8.19
C GLY A 466 -20.77 -7.25 8.82
N VAL A 467 -20.48 -7.00 10.10
CA VAL A 467 -19.34 -7.64 10.78
C VAL A 467 -19.53 -9.16 10.93
N LEU A 468 -20.77 -9.64 11.13
CA LEU A 468 -21.04 -11.08 11.22
C LEU A 468 -20.99 -11.78 9.85
N GLU A 469 -21.39 -11.10 8.78
CA GLU A 469 -21.19 -11.58 7.42
C GLU A 469 -19.69 -11.69 7.10
N ASP A 470 -18.87 -10.70 7.49
CA ASP A 470 -17.40 -10.77 7.35
C ASP A 470 -16.84 -11.95 8.14
N ALA A 471 -17.27 -12.11 9.39
CA ALA A 471 -16.84 -13.23 10.24
C ALA A 471 -17.26 -14.61 9.70
N LEU A 472 -18.38 -14.71 8.96
CA LEU A 472 -18.81 -15.93 8.29
C LEU A 472 -17.92 -16.24 7.08
N ASP A 473 -17.66 -15.23 6.24
CA ASP A 473 -16.86 -15.38 5.02
C ASP A 473 -15.41 -15.73 5.35
N ASP A 474 -14.85 -15.09 6.37
CA ASP A 474 -13.51 -15.40 6.91
C ASP A 474 -13.47 -16.77 7.62
N GLY A 475 -14.62 -17.35 7.93
CA GLY A 475 -14.74 -18.63 8.62
C GLY A 475 -14.39 -18.56 10.10
N LEU A 476 -14.60 -17.41 10.75
CA LEU A 476 -14.46 -17.22 12.21
C LEU A 476 -15.63 -17.84 12.98
N VAL A 477 -16.79 -17.94 12.34
CA VAL A 477 -18.04 -18.52 12.86
C VAL A 477 -18.78 -19.28 11.76
N SER A 478 -19.58 -20.28 12.12
CA SER A 478 -20.49 -20.97 11.19
C SER A 478 -21.91 -20.42 11.26
N TYR A 479 -22.69 -20.63 10.18
CA TYR A 479 -24.09 -20.25 10.17
C TYR A 479 -24.89 -20.98 11.25
N GLU A 480 -24.59 -22.26 11.48
CA GLU A 480 -25.22 -23.08 12.52
C GLU A 480 -24.95 -22.52 13.91
N ALA A 481 -23.73 -22.03 14.17
CA ALA A 481 -23.38 -21.41 15.45
C ALA A 481 -24.16 -20.10 15.67
N LEU A 482 -24.28 -19.25 14.64
CA LEU A 482 -25.08 -18.01 14.73
C LEU A 482 -26.57 -18.31 14.94
N SER A 483 -27.11 -19.33 14.27
CA SER A 483 -28.51 -19.73 14.46
C SER A 483 -28.75 -20.28 15.88
N ALA A 484 -27.81 -21.08 16.41
CA ALA A 484 -27.85 -21.55 17.80
C ALA A 484 -27.78 -20.41 18.83
N MET A 485 -27.16 -19.28 18.48
CA MET A 485 -27.14 -18.06 19.30
C MET A 485 -28.44 -17.24 19.21
N GLY A 486 -29.33 -17.56 18.27
CA GLY A 486 -30.58 -16.83 18.02
C GLY A 486 -30.38 -15.57 17.17
N ILE A 487 -29.36 -15.55 16.31
CA ILE A 487 -28.99 -14.42 15.47
C ILE A 487 -29.45 -14.63 14.01
N ALA A 488 -29.33 -15.85 13.50
CA ALA A 488 -29.51 -16.22 12.09
C ALA A 488 -30.67 -17.17 11.82
#